data_AF-A0A077ZV32-F1
#
_entry.id   AF-A0A077ZV32-F1
#
_cell.length_a   1.000
_cell.length_b   1.000
_cell.length_c   1.000
_cell.angle_alpha   90.00
_cell.angle_beta   90.00
_cell.angle_gamma   90.00
#
_symmetry.space_group_name_H-M   'P 1'
#
loop_
_entity.id
_entity.type
_entity.pdbx_description
1 polymer ?
#
loop_
_entity_poly.entity_id
_entity_poly.type
_entity_poly.pdbx_seq_one_letter_code
_entity_poly.pdbx_strand_id
1 'polypeptide(L)'
;MSSKTVFKIFASFGPAGSIVALTEKLCRRIFNEAYDLGDATFSSKEESEIKKIRQEFVNELFNLKGPFETKSQSLNPLVQLKAHSELYKLIEKYRRKITQLEKQKLHKEMQFFLGEENQLKYQQAKDRLETIEEDVDDNLKKMAFHVMEPDVEKFHEAAQSGQYEIESSIEERISQLQAEEIMESYKRQLVEAEAKFGNNQKVYEEQIEKIKDNLFVQFGEDVLDIFEAFNHYGLDTEITSDDRKKYPYSPNKKDN
;
A
#
# COMPACT_ATOMS: atom_id res chain seq x y z
N MET A 1 -29.74 6.50 14.77
CA MET A 1 -30.00 5.06 15.07
C MET A 1 -31.41 4.56 14.73
N SER A 2 -32.45 5.38 14.55
CA SER A 2 -33.83 4.86 14.31
C SER A 2 -34.22 4.60 12.85
N SER A 3 -33.47 5.08 11.83
CA SER A 3 -33.84 4.89 10.42
C SER A 3 -33.44 3.52 9.84
N LYS A 4 -32.40 2.87 10.38
CA LYS A 4 -31.88 1.58 9.88
C LYS A 4 -32.76 0.37 10.25
N THR A 5 -33.47 0.44 11.38
CA THR A 5 -34.33 -0.66 11.84
C THR A 5 -35.58 -0.80 10.99
N VAL A 6 -36.08 0.32 10.43
CA VAL A 6 -37.27 0.30 9.56
C VAL A 6 -36.96 -0.43 8.25
N PHE A 7 -35.80 -0.17 7.62
CA PHE A 7 -35.43 -0.83 6.37
C PHE A 7 -35.13 -2.33 6.51
N LYS A 8 -34.52 -2.76 7.62
CA LYS A 8 -34.27 -4.19 7.87
C LYS A 8 -35.55 -5.00 8.12
N ILE A 9 -36.59 -4.39 8.70
CA ILE A 9 -37.88 -5.07 8.96
C ILE A 9 -38.72 -5.21 7.69
N PHE A 10 -38.64 -4.25 6.76
CA PHE A 10 -39.36 -4.34 5.47
C PHE A 10 -38.64 -5.22 4.43
N ALA A 11 -37.33 -5.43 4.55
CA ALA A 11 -36.57 -6.33 3.68
C ALA A 11 -36.88 -7.82 3.91
N SER A 12 -37.46 -8.20 5.06
CA SER A 12 -37.75 -9.60 5.40
C SER A 12 -39.12 -10.12 4.94
N PHE A 13 -39.95 -9.29 4.29
CA PHE A 13 -41.27 -9.70 3.79
C PHE A 13 -41.32 -9.71 2.25
N GLY A 14 -40.93 -10.85 1.66
CA GLY A 14 -41.26 -11.21 0.28
C GLY A 14 -40.51 -10.43 -0.83
N PRO A 15 -40.96 -10.54 -2.10
CA PRO A 15 -40.28 -9.98 -3.28
C PRO A 15 -40.08 -8.45 -3.27
N ALA A 16 -40.77 -7.76 -2.36
CA ALA A 16 -40.56 -6.33 -2.09
C ALA A 16 -39.19 -6.05 -1.43
N GLY A 17 -38.64 -6.98 -0.65
CA GLY A 17 -37.31 -6.82 -0.04
C GLY A 17 -36.19 -6.77 -1.07
N SER A 18 -36.30 -7.55 -2.14
CA SER A 18 -35.39 -7.50 -3.30
C SER A 18 -35.48 -6.17 -4.06
N ILE A 19 -36.67 -5.57 -4.17
CA ILE A 19 -36.84 -4.25 -4.80
C ILE A 19 -36.25 -3.15 -3.91
N VAL A 20 -36.44 -3.21 -2.60
CA VAL A 20 -35.85 -2.26 -1.66
C VAL A 20 -34.33 -2.35 -1.66
N ALA A 21 -33.76 -3.56 -1.65
CA ALA A 21 -32.32 -3.77 -1.76
C ALA A 21 -31.77 -3.24 -3.10
N LEU A 22 -32.46 -3.50 -4.21
CA LEU A 22 -32.06 -3.01 -5.53
C LEU A 22 -32.19 -1.48 -5.63
N THR A 23 -33.22 -0.90 -5.02
CA THR A 23 -33.42 0.55 -4.95
C THR A 23 -32.37 1.21 -4.06
N GLU A 24 -32.00 0.59 -2.92
CA GLU A 24 -30.90 1.07 -2.08
C GLU A 24 -29.57 1.05 -2.85
N LYS A 25 -29.28 -0.04 -3.59
CA LYS A 25 -28.10 -0.11 -4.47
C LYS A 25 -28.11 0.97 -5.55
N LEU A 26 -29.26 1.19 -6.20
CA LEU A 26 -29.39 2.22 -7.24
C LEU A 26 -29.22 3.63 -6.65
N CYS A 27 -29.82 3.89 -5.49
CA CYS A 27 -29.73 5.17 -4.80
C CYS A 27 -28.32 5.44 -4.25
N ARG A 28 -27.60 4.43 -3.72
CA ARG A 28 -26.17 4.58 -3.39
C ARG A 28 -25.37 4.93 -4.64
N ARG A 29 -25.61 4.23 -5.76
CA ARG A 29 -24.90 4.47 -7.02
C ARG A 29 -25.14 5.87 -7.61
N ILE A 30 -26.36 6.40 -7.51
CA ILE A 30 -26.75 7.68 -8.12
C ILE A 30 -26.55 8.87 -7.16
N PHE A 31 -26.75 8.66 -5.86
CA PHE A 31 -26.76 9.72 -4.83
C PHE A 31 -25.75 9.42 -3.69
N ASN A 32 -24.49 9.14 -4.04
CA ASN A 32 -23.42 8.81 -3.09
C ASN A 32 -23.30 9.81 -1.93
N GLU A 33 -23.30 11.13 -2.22
CA GLU A 33 -23.12 12.19 -1.20
C GLU A 33 -24.24 12.23 -0.14
N ALA A 34 -25.48 11.90 -0.53
CA ALA A 34 -26.62 11.89 0.38
C ALA A 34 -26.65 10.65 1.29
N TYR A 35 -26.02 9.56 0.87
CA TYR A 35 -25.89 8.31 1.63
C TYR A 35 -24.61 8.25 2.48
N ASP A 36 -23.58 9.04 2.14
CA ASP A 36 -22.30 9.12 2.85
C ASP A 36 -22.35 9.92 4.17
N LEU A 37 -23.49 10.52 4.52
CA LEU A 37 -23.71 11.27 5.77
C LEU A 37 -23.67 10.41 7.05
N GLY A 38 -23.41 9.10 6.95
CA GLY A 38 -23.66 8.15 8.04
C GLY A 38 -22.56 7.19 8.47
N ASP A 39 -21.91 6.41 7.59
CA ASP A 39 -21.67 5.02 8.06
C ASP A 39 -20.44 4.22 7.59
N ALA A 40 -19.42 4.84 6.97
CA ALA A 40 -18.23 4.09 6.61
C ALA A 40 -16.97 4.98 6.64
N THR A 41 -16.39 5.14 7.83
CA THR A 41 -15.04 5.68 7.98
C THR A 41 -14.04 4.55 7.85
N PHE A 42 -13.30 4.53 6.75
CA PHE A 42 -12.13 3.67 6.61
C PHE A 42 -11.09 4.08 7.68
N SER A 43 -10.62 3.11 8.45
CA SER A 43 -9.52 3.29 9.40
C SER A 43 -8.51 2.19 9.18
N SER A 44 -7.23 2.54 9.14
CA SER A 44 -6.16 1.62 8.81
C SER A 44 -5.01 1.78 9.80
N LYS A 45 -4.30 0.69 10.09
CA LYS A 45 -3.16 0.71 11.02
C LYS A 45 -2.00 1.52 10.44
N GLU A 46 -1.87 1.51 9.12
CA GLU A 46 -0.87 2.23 8.33
C GLU A 46 -0.93 3.73 8.62
N GLU A 47 -2.11 4.31 8.88
CA GLU A 47 -2.21 5.74 9.21
C GLU A 47 -1.43 6.10 10.49
N SER A 48 -1.44 5.20 11.48
CA SER A 48 -0.66 5.40 12.72
C SER A 48 0.84 5.20 12.51
N GLU A 49 1.21 4.29 11.60
CA GLU A 49 2.61 3.98 11.27
C GLU A 49 3.24 5.08 10.43
N ILE A 50 2.52 5.61 9.43
CA ILE A 50 2.93 6.76 8.63
C ILE A 50 3.21 7.96 9.55
N LYS A 51 2.35 8.21 10.54
CA LYS A 51 2.57 9.29 11.52
C LYS A 51 3.85 9.08 12.33
N LYS A 52 4.13 7.84 12.76
CA LYS A 52 5.37 7.51 13.48
C LYS A 52 6.60 7.71 12.59
N ILE A 53 6.59 7.20 11.36
CA ILE A 53 7.71 7.32 10.42
C ILE A 53 7.97 8.79 10.05
N ARG A 54 6.92 9.60 9.87
CA ARG A 54 7.07 11.06 9.68
C ARG A 54 7.73 11.73 10.89
N GLN A 55 7.39 11.32 12.12
CA GLN A 55 8.03 11.83 13.32
C GLN A 55 9.51 11.39 13.41
N GLU A 56 9.81 10.14 13.07
CA GLU A 56 11.18 9.63 13.01
C GLU A 56 12.03 10.39 11.98
N PHE A 57 11.48 10.67 10.80
CA PHE A 57 12.12 11.51 9.78
C PHE A 57 12.49 12.89 10.32
N VAL A 58 11.55 13.57 10.98
CA VAL A 58 11.80 14.89 11.58
C VAL A 58 12.88 14.81 12.66
N ASN A 59 12.86 13.77 13.50
CA ASN A 59 13.89 13.57 14.52
C ASN A 59 15.27 13.33 13.90
N GLU A 60 15.37 12.50 12.85
CA GLU A 60 16.62 12.28 12.13
C GLU A 60 17.12 13.55 11.43
N LEU A 61 16.23 14.38 10.86
CA LEU A 61 16.60 15.69 10.31
C LEU A 61 17.24 16.59 11.36
N PHE A 62 16.63 16.71 12.54
CA PHE A 62 17.20 17.53 13.63
C PHE A 62 18.54 17.00 14.13
N ASN A 63 18.72 15.68 14.17
CA ASN A 63 20.01 15.07 14.51
C ASN A 63 21.07 15.36 13.43
N LEU A 64 20.68 15.41 12.16
CA LEU A 64 21.57 15.69 11.04
C LEU A 64 21.91 17.19 10.90
N LYS A 65 21.09 18.09 11.47
CA LYS A 65 21.19 19.54 11.29
C LYS A 65 22.58 20.11 11.63
N GLY A 66 23.09 19.87 12.83
CA GLY A 66 24.39 20.40 13.26
C GLY A 66 25.57 19.94 12.37
N PRO A 67 25.71 18.63 12.12
CA PRO A 67 26.70 18.11 11.17
C PRO A 67 26.53 18.68 9.76
N PHE A 68 25.29 18.81 9.29
CA PHE A 68 25.01 19.33 7.95
C PHE A 68 25.43 20.79 7.81
N GLU A 69 25.02 21.68 8.71
CA GLU A 69 25.40 23.12 8.67
C GLU A 69 26.92 23.31 8.65
N THR A 70 27.63 22.50 9.44
CA THR A 70 29.10 22.55 9.49
C THR A 70 29.73 22.08 8.18
N LYS A 71 29.23 20.98 7.61
CA LYS A 71 29.79 20.38 6.39
C LYS A 71 29.37 21.13 5.11
N SER A 72 28.16 21.67 5.06
CA SER A 72 27.62 22.40 3.91
C SER A 72 28.33 23.74 3.69
N GLN A 73 28.84 24.36 4.77
CA GLN A 73 29.64 25.58 4.73
C GLN A 73 31.15 25.32 4.60
N SER A 74 31.58 24.06 4.53
CA SER A 74 33.00 23.70 4.40
C SER A 74 33.60 24.27 3.11
N LEU A 75 34.85 24.73 3.12
CA LEU A 75 35.53 25.20 1.89
C LEU A 75 35.84 24.05 0.91
N ASN A 76 35.69 22.79 1.31
CA ASN A 76 35.95 21.63 0.47
C ASN A 76 34.67 21.21 -0.29
N PRO A 77 34.65 21.31 -1.64
CA PRO A 77 33.47 20.93 -2.44
C PRO A 77 33.02 19.49 -2.23
N LEU A 78 33.95 18.55 -2.00
CA LEU A 78 33.61 17.15 -1.74
C LEU A 78 32.87 16.97 -0.41
N VAL A 79 33.22 17.77 0.60
CA VAL A 79 32.56 17.73 1.91
C VAL A 79 31.16 18.33 1.82
N GLN A 80 31.00 19.41 1.05
CA GLN A 80 29.69 20.00 0.76
C GLN A 80 28.79 19.01 0.01
N LEU A 81 29.29 18.40 -1.07
CA LEU A 81 28.54 17.42 -1.86
C LEU A 81 28.13 16.21 -1.01
N LYS A 82 29.05 15.70 -0.17
CA LYS A 82 28.76 14.60 0.74
C LYS A 82 27.67 14.95 1.76
N ALA A 83 27.64 16.17 2.29
CA ALA A 83 26.58 16.61 3.19
C ALA A 83 25.20 16.64 2.50
N HIS A 84 25.14 17.13 1.26
CA HIS A 84 23.91 17.15 0.47
C HIS A 84 23.48 15.73 0.04
N SER A 85 24.45 14.83 -0.21
CA SER A 85 24.18 13.42 -0.49
C SER A 85 23.64 12.68 0.74
N GLU A 86 24.18 12.93 1.94
CA GLU A 86 23.65 12.40 3.20
C GLU A 86 22.19 12.84 3.41
N LEU A 87 21.87 14.11 3.16
CA LEU A 87 20.50 14.63 3.23
C LEU A 87 19.58 14.00 2.17
N TYR A 88 20.03 13.88 0.92
CA TYR A 88 19.27 13.25 -0.15
C TYR A 88 18.94 11.79 0.17
N LYS A 89 19.92 11.01 0.64
CA LYS A 89 19.73 9.61 1.06
C LYS A 89 18.72 9.47 2.19
N LEU A 90 18.73 10.41 3.14
CA LEU A 90 17.75 10.43 4.23
C LEU A 90 16.33 10.65 3.68
N ILE A 91 16.13 11.64 2.81
CA ILE A 91 14.84 11.92 2.16
C ILE A 91 14.37 10.69 1.37
N GLU A 92 15.23 10.09 0.56
CA GLU A 92 14.93 8.91 -0.25
C GLU A 92 14.53 7.68 0.59
N LYS A 93 15.28 7.40 1.67
CA LYS A 93 14.97 6.32 2.61
C LYS A 93 13.55 6.44 3.16
N TYR A 94 13.17 7.64 3.60
CA TYR A 94 11.85 7.89 4.19
C TYR A 94 10.74 8.01 3.14
N ARG A 95 11.05 8.52 1.94
CA ARG A 95 10.14 8.54 0.80
C ARG A 95 9.65 7.13 0.48
N ARG A 96 10.57 6.18 0.27
CA ARG A 96 10.22 4.79 -0.05
C ARG A 96 9.28 4.18 0.99
N LYS A 97 9.65 4.29 2.28
CA LYS A 97 8.86 3.74 3.39
C LYS A 97 7.46 4.35 3.48
N ILE A 98 7.35 5.68 3.38
CA ILE A 98 6.05 6.37 3.50
C ILE A 98 5.19 6.08 2.26
N THR A 99 5.76 6.15 1.07
CA THR A 99 5.07 5.82 -0.19
C THR A 99 4.50 4.41 -0.14
N GLN A 100 5.29 3.43 0.31
CA GLN A 100 4.87 2.04 0.42
C GLN A 100 3.63 1.91 1.33
N LEU A 101 3.68 2.48 2.53
CA LEU A 101 2.54 2.44 3.47
C LEU A 101 1.32 3.23 2.97
N GLU A 102 1.51 4.38 2.33
CA GLU A 102 0.40 5.16 1.76
C GLU A 102 -0.25 4.41 0.58
N LYS A 103 0.52 3.76 -0.28
CA LYS A 103 -0.01 2.87 -1.33
C LYS A 103 -0.80 1.72 -0.71
N GLN A 104 -0.25 1.02 0.28
CA GLN A 104 -0.96 -0.07 0.98
C GLN A 104 -2.29 0.40 1.54
N LYS A 105 -2.29 1.55 2.22
CA LYS A 105 -3.49 2.19 2.76
C LYS A 105 -4.51 2.49 1.66
N LEU A 106 -4.08 3.09 0.55
CA LEU A 106 -4.96 3.42 -0.58
C LEU A 106 -5.55 2.17 -1.24
N HIS A 107 -4.77 1.10 -1.40
CA HIS A 107 -5.32 -0.17 -1.90
C HIS A 107 -6.35 -0.78 -0.93
N LYS A 108 -6.13 -0.72 0.38
CA LYS A 108 -7.12 -1.13 1.39
C LYS A 108 -8.39 -0.27 1.32
N GLU A 109 -8.22 1.03 1.14
CA GLU A 109 -9.30 1.99 0.97
C GLU A 109 -10.12 1.71 -0.30
N MET A 110 -9.44 1.40 -1.42
CA MET A 110 -10.08 0.97 -2.66
C MET A 110 -10.87 -0.33 -2.49
N GLN A 111 -10.29 -1.36 -1.86
CA GLN A 111 -10.99 -2.62 -1.61
C GLN A 111 -12.23 -2.42 -0.73
N PHE A 112 -12.11 -1.60 0.31
CA PHE A 112 -13.22 -1.26 1.20
C PHE A 112 -14.36 -0.58 0.44
N PHE A 113 -14.07 0.45 -0.37
CA PHE A 113 -15.11 1.17 -1.12
C PHE A 113 -15.69 0.37 -2.29
N LEU A 114 -14.91 -0.54 -2.87
CA LEU A 114 -15.43 -1.50 -3.84
C LEU A 114 -16.47 -2.43 -3.19
N GLY A 115 -16.20 -2.90 -1.97
CA GLY A 115 -17.13 -3.72 -1.18
C GLY A 115 -18.40 -2.98 -0.76
N GLU A 116 -18.31 -1.69 -0.45
CA GLU A 116 -19.46 -0.82 -0.12
C GLU A 116 -20.25 -0.31 -1.35
N GLU A 117 -19.85 -0.73 -2.56
CA GLU A 117 -20.40 -0.24 -3.84
C GLU A 117 -20.28 1.28 -4.03
N ASN A 118 -19.35 1.95 -3.33
CA ASN A 118 -19.10 3.38 -3.42
C ASN A 118 -18.06 3.70 -4.52
N GLN A 119 -18.56 3.84 -5.75
CA GLN A 119 -17.72 4.09 -6.93
C GLN A 119 -16.97 5.42 -6.88
N LEU A 120 -17.55 6.44 -6.23
CA LEU A 120 -16.94 7.76 -6.17
C LEU A 120 -15.66 7.74 -5.30
N LYS A 121 -15.77 7.20 -4.08
CA LYS A 121 -14.61 7.11 -3.17
C LYS A 121 -13.55 6.13 -3.68
N TYR A 122 -13.96 5.06 -4.34
CA TYR A 122 -13.04 4.16 -5.05
C TYR A 122 -12.22 4.94 -6.09
N GLN A 123 -12.88 5.74 -6.94
CA GLN A 123 -12.19 6.52 -7.96
C GLN A 123 -11.25 7.56 -7.33
N GLN A 124 -11.67 8.24 -6.26
CA GLN A 124 -10.81 9.19 -5.53
C GLN A 124 -9.56 8.53 -4.94
N ALA A 125 -9.69 7.33 -4.36
CA ALA A 125 -8.56 6.59 -3.83
C ALA A 125 -7.60 6.14 -4.96
N LYS A 126 -8.16 5.75 -6.11
CA LYS A 126 -7.40 5.43 -7.31
C LYS A 126 -6.63 6.64 -7.86
N ASP A 127 -7.29 7.79 -7.99
CA ASP A 127 -6.65 9.00 -8.50
C ASP A 127 -5.51 9.45 -7.56
N ARG A 128 -5.68 9.33 -6.24
CA ARG A 128 -4.62 9.59 -5.27
C ARG A 128 -3.44 8.63 -5.38
N LEU A 129 -3.69 7.37 -5.75
CA LEU A 129 -2.64 6.38 -5.93
C LEU A 129 -1.67 6.78 -7.05
N GLU A 130 -2.17 7.47 -8.08
CA GLU A 130 -1.36 7.93 -9.21
C GLU A 130 -0.40 9.08 -8.82
N THR A 131 -0.75 9.91 -7.84
CA THR A 131 0.06 11.08 -7.42
C THR A 131 0.83 10.89 -6.13
N ILE A 132 0.61 9.79 -5.40
CA ILE A 132 1.10 9.63 -4.03
C ILE A 132 2.63 9.70 -3.90
N GLU A 133 3.36 9.21 -4.91
CA GLU A 133 4.83 9.27 -4.92
C GLU A 133 5.34 10.70 -4.97
N GLU A 134 4.79 11.50 -5.87
CA GLU A 134 5.14 12.92 -6.04
C GLU A 134 4.74 13.72 -4.80
N ASP A 135 3.54 13.46 -4.26
CA ASP A 135 3.04 14.13 -3.06
C ASP A 135 3.92 13.83 -1.83
N VAL A 136 4.36 12.58 -1.64
CA VAL A 136 5.24 12.20 -0.52
C VAL A 136 6.63 12.84 -0.71
N ASP A 137 7.18 12.80 -1.92
CA ASP A 137 8.47 13.39 -2.25
C ASP A 137 8.50 14.90 -1.99
N ASP A 138 7.51 15.63 -2.49
CA ASP A 138 7.37 17.08 -2.31
C ASP A 138 7.21 17.45 -0.82
N ASN A 139 6.38 16.72 -0.08
CA ASN A 139 6.20 16.97 1.35
C ASN A 139 7.49 16.77 2.15
N LEU A 140 8.23 15.67 1.89
CA LEU A 140 9.49 15.39 2.58
C LEU A 140 10.57 16.42 2.23
N LYS A 141 10.67 16.80 0.95
CA LYS A 141 11.60 17.85 0.51
C LYS A 141 11.28 19.19 1.15
N LYS A 142 10.01 19.60 1.18
CA LYS A 142 9.58 20.85 1.84
C LYS A 142 9.96 20.87 3.32
N MET A 143 9.71 19.78 4.04
CA MET A 143 10.10 19.67 5.46
C MET A 143 11.62 19.73 5.63
N ALA A 144 12.37 18.97 4.84
CA ALA A 144 13.83 18.98 4.91
C ALA A 144 14.41 20.36 4.57
N PHE A 145 13.90 21.02 3.54
CA PHE A 145 14.40 22.31 3.08
C PHE A 145 14.08 23.41 4.09
N HIS A 146 12.92 23.32 4.75
CA HIS A 146 12.56 24.22 5.83
C HIS A 146 13.47 24.09 7.07
N VAL A 147 13.90 22.87 7.41
CA VAL A 147 14.72 22.63 8.61
C VAL A 147 16.20 22.87 8.36
N MET A 148 16.69 22.48 7.19
CA MET A 148 18.11 22.36 6.86
C MET A 148 18.63 23.49 5.96
N GLU A 149 17.73 24.20 5.26
CA GLU A 149 18.06 25.28 4.31
C GLU A 149 19.22 24.92 3.35
N PRO A 150 19.15 23.78 2.63
CA PRO A 150 20.22 23.34 1.76
C PRO A 150 20.37 24.24 0.53
N ASP A 151 21.57 24.25 -0.05
CA ASP A 151 21.79 24.83 -1.37
C ASP A 151 21.10 23.94 -2.42
N VAL A 152 20.12 24.51 -3.14
CA VAL A 152 19.25 23.78 -4.06
C VAL A 152 20.05 23.17 -5.22
N GLU A 153 21.04 23.88 -5.75
CA GLU A 153 21.85 23.40 -6.87
C GLU A 153 22.70 22.21 -6.45
N LYS A 154 23.35 22.31 -5.28
CA LYS A 154 24.17 21.21 -4.73
C LYS A 154 23.34 20.02 -4.29
N PHE A 155 22.11 20.25 -3.83
CA PHE A 155 21.17 19.18 -3.54
C PHE A 155 20.79 18.41 -4.81
N HIS A 156 20.51 19.10 -5.92
CA HIS A 156 20.24 18.45 -7.20
C HIS A 156 21.45 17.70 -7.76
N GLU A 157 22.65 18.27 -7.64
CA GLU A 157 23.90 17.60 -8.00
C GLU A 157 24.13 16.33 -7.17
N ALA A 158 23.86 16.40 -5.86
CA ALA A 158 23.92 15.26 -4.96
C ALA A 158 22.86 14.17 -5.30
N ALA A 159 21.68 14.57 -5.76
CA ALA A 159 20.64 13.63 -6.20
C ALA A 159 21.05 12.87 -7.46
N GLN A 160 21.64 13.56 -8.45
CA GLN A 160 22.11 12.96 -9.69
C GLN A 160 23.30 12.00 -9.48
N SER A 161 24.22 12.36 -8.57
CA SER A 161 25.36 11.52 -8.21
C SER A 161 24.98 10.36 -7.30
N GLY A 162 23.97 10.54 -6.45
CA GLY A 162 23.52 9.54 -5.46
C GLY A 162 22.65 8.42 -6.03
N GLN A 163 22.05 8.58 -7.21
CA GLN A 163 21.18 7.56 -7.83
C GLN A 163 21.85 6.18 -8.00
N TYR A 164 23.18 6.10 -8.08
CA TYR A 164 23.91 4.84 -8.26
C TYR A 164 24.09 4.02 -6.96
N GLU A 165 23.85 4.58 -5.76
CA GLU A 165 24.08 3.86 -4.48
C GLU A 165 22.80 3.43 -3.76
N ILE A 166 21.60 3.68 -4.32
CA ILE A 166 20.31 3.43 -3.64
C ILE A 166 19.58 2.19 -4.17
N GLU A 167 20.26 1.29 -4.90
CA GLU A 167 19.77 -0.08 -5.05
C GLU A 167 20.02 -0.82 -3.73
N SER A 168 19.08 -0.68 -2.80
CA SER A 168 19.02 -1.52 -1.60
C SER A 168 18.90 -2.98 -2.06
N SER A 169 19.78 -3.85 -1.55
CA SER A 169 19.73 -5.27 -1.89
C SER A 169 18.36 -5.87 -1.54
N ILE A 170 17.96 -6.93 -2.24
CA ILE A 170 16.70 -7.65 -1.98
C ILE A 170 16.57 -8.03 -0.49
N GLU A 171 17.70 -8.37 0.15
CA GLU A 171 17.79 -8.74 1.56
C GLU A 171 17.47 -7.60 2.53
N GLU A 172 17.70 -6.34 2.11
CA GLU A 172 17.34 -5.15 2.89
C GLU A 172 15.86 -4.78 2.71
N ARG A 173 15.24 -5.23 1.60
CA ARG A 173 13.86 -4.92 1.24
C ARG A 173 12.89 -5.96 1.80
N ILE A 174 13.17 -7.24 1.60
CA ILE A 174 12.34 -8.35 2.06
C ILE A 174 13.23 -9.40 2.72
N SER A 175 13.02 -9.64 4.01
CA SER A 175 13.74 -10.72 4.70
C SER A 175 13.28 -12.11 4.23
N GLN A 176 14.15 -13.11 4.32
CA GLN A 176 13.79 -14.49 3.97
C GLN A 176 12.53 -14.99 4.71
N LEU A 177 12.42 -14.69 6.01
CA LEU A 177 11.26 -15.10 6.81
C LEU A 177 9.97 -14.45 6.30
N GLN A 178 10.01 -13.16 5.94
CA GLN A 178 8.87 -12.50 5.31
C GLN A 178 8.56 -13.11 3.94
N ALA A 179 9.57 -13.38 3.11
CA ALA A 179 9.37 -14.00 1.81
C ALA A 179 8.70 -15.39 1.93
N GLU A 180 9.10 -16.19 2.92
CA GLU A 180 8.46 -17.49 3.22
C GLU A 180 6.99 -17.32 3.65
N GLU A 181 6.68 -16.37 4.52
CA GLU A 181 5.30 -16.06 4.94
C GLU A 181 4.42 -15.59 3.77
N ILE A 182 4.95 -14.70 2.91
CA ILE A 182 4.27 -14.20 1.72
C ILE A 182 4.02 -15.34 0.73
N MET A 183 5.00 -16.22 0.53
CA MET A 183 4.90 -17.39 -0.35
C MET A 183 3.83 -18.38 0.14
N GLU A 184 3.74 -18.64 1.45
CA GLU A 184 2.68 -19.47 2.01
C GLU A 184 1.28 -18.87 1.77
N SER A 185 1.12 -17.56 1.95
CA SER A 185 -0.15 -16.88 1.66
C SER A 185 -0.49 -16.94 0.17
N TYR A 186 0.50 -16.72 -0.69
CA TYR A 186 0.34 -16.80 -2.14
C TYR A 186 -0.14 -18.19 -2.58
N LYS A 187 0.52 -19.26 -2.13
CA LYS A 187 0.13 -20.64 -2.44
C LYS A 187 -1.26 -20.98 -1.94
N ARG A 188 -1.63 -20.55 -0.72
CA ARG A 188 -2.98 -20.75 -0.18
C ARG A 188 -4.04 -20.12 -1.08
N GLN A 189 -3.84 -18.87 -1.49
CA GLN A 189 -4.79 -18.16 -2.36
C GLN A 189 -4.86 -18.78 -3.75
N LEU A 190 -3.72 -19.24 -4.30
CA LEU A 190 -3.68 -19.95 -5.58
C LEU A 190 -4.44 -21.28 -5.54
N VAL A 191 -4.31 -22.08 -4.47
CA VAL A 191 -5.06 -23.34 -4.30
C VAL A 191 -6.56 -23.06 -4.26
N GLU A 192 -6.98 -22.00 -3.58
CA GLU A 192 -8.39 -21.60 -3.52
C GLU A 192 -8.91 -21.14 -4.90
N ALA A 193 -8.11 -20.38 -5.65
CA ALA A 193 -8.45 -19.95 -6.99
C ALA A 193 -8.50 -21.13 -7.98
N GLU A 194 -7.57 -22.09 -7.89
CA GLU A 194 -7.55 -23.32 -8.71
C GLU A 194 -8.83 -24.13 -8.45
N ALA A 195 -9.22 -24.28 -7.19
CA ALA A 195 -10.42 -25.03 -6.82
C ALA A 195 -11.73 -24.35 -7.27
N LYS A 196 -11.81 -23.01 -7.24
CA LYS A 196 -13.01 -22.25 -7.63
C LYS A 196 -13.12 -22.02 -9.12
N PHE A 197 -11.99 -21.75 -9.80
CA PHE A 197 -11.96 -21.17 -11.14
C PHE A 197 -11.05 -21.93 -12.11
N GLY A 198 -10.36 -23.00 -11.70
CA GLY A 198 -9.42 -23.73 -12.55
C GLY A 198 -10.02 -24.30 -13.84
N ASN A 199 -11.34 -24.48 -13.89
CA ASN A 199 -12.06 -24.91 -15.09
C ASN A 199 -12.27 -23.79 -16.13
N ASN A 200 -12.03 -22.52 -15.76
CA ASN A 200 -12.18 -21.36 -16.63
C ASN A 200 -10.90 -20.54 -16.61
N GLN A 201 -10.02 -20.83 -17.57
CA GLN A 201 -8.67 -20.28 -17.64
C GLN A 201 -8.64 -18.73 -17.65
N LYS A 202 -9.54 -18.07 -18.39
CA LYS A 202 -9.59 -16.61 -18.42
C LYS A 202 -9.93 -16.01 -17.05
N VAL A 203 -10.91 -16.59 -16.35
CA VAL A 203 -11.28 -16.14 -15.01
C VAL A 203 -10.17 -16.45 -14.01
N TYR A 204 -9.50 -17.59 -14.15
CA TYR A 204 -8.36 -17.94 -13.31
C TYR A 204 -7.19 -16.95 -13.45
N GLU A 205 -6.82 -16.57 -14.67
CA GLU A 205 -5.80 -15.54 -14.94
C GLU A 205 -6.16 -14.19 -14.31
N GLU A 206 -7.42 -13.74 -14.44
CA GLU A 206 -7.90 -12.52 -13.79
C GLU A 206 -7.84 -12.59 -12.26
N GLN A 207 -7.98 -13.78 -11.67
CA GLN A 207 -7.84 -13.97 -10.22
C GLN A 207 -6.39 -13.98 -9.75
N ILE A 208 -5.43 -14.44 -10.58
CA ILE A 208 -4.01 -14.37 -10.24
C ILE A 208 -3.57 -12.92 -10.05
N GLU A 209 -4.00 -12.01 -10.93
CA GLU A 209 -3.69 -10.58 -10.78
C GLU A 209 -4.30 -9.99 -9.49
N LYS A 210 -5.54 -10.37 -9.15
CA LYS A 210 -6.14 -9.98 -7.85
C LYS A 210 -5.40 -10.55 -6.65
N ILE A 211 -4.84 -11.75 -6.76
CA ILE A 211 -4.03 -12.34 -5.69
C ILE A 211 -2.75 -11.51 -5.50
N LYS A 212 -2.09 -11.07 -6.58
CA LYS A 212 -0.92 -10.19 -6.49
C LYS A 212 -1.25 -8.87 -5.78
N ASP A 213 -2.37 -8.24 -6.16
CA ASP A 213 -2.86 -7.04 -5.47
C ASP A 213 -3.15 -7.32 -3.98
N ASN A 214 -3.71 -8.48 -3.66
CA ASN A 214 -3.96 -8.88 -2.27
C ASN A 214 -2.66 -9.10 -1.48
N LEU A 215 -1.60 -9.61 -2.10
CA LEU A 215 -0.29 -9.73 -1.45
C LEU A 215 0.27 -8.35 -1.09
N PHE A 216 0.17 -7.40 -2.02
CA PHE A 216 0.51 -6.01 -1.75
C PHE A 216 -0.39 -5.40 -0.65
N VAL A 217 -1.66 -5.78 -0.55
CA VAL A 217 -2.51 -5.29 0.54
C VAL A 217 -2.14 -5.91 1.89
N GLN A 218 -1.83 -7.21 1.91
CA GLN A 218 -1.60 -7.96 3.15
C GLN A 218 -0.23 -7.70 3.76
N PHE A 219 0.81 -7.73 2.92
CA PHE A 219 2.21 -7.63 3.35
C PHE A 219 2.80 -6.29 2.92
N GLY A 220 2.34 -5.80 1.78
CA GLY A 220 2.64 -4.46 1.31
C GLY A 220 4.07 -4.19 0.92
N GLU A 221 4.80 -5.26 0.69
CA GLU A 221 5.93 -5.29 -0.22
C GLU A 221 5.45 -5.16 -1.67
N ASP A 222 6.26 -4.49 -2.50
CA ASP A 222 6.02 -4.40 -3.94
C ASP A 222 5.95 -5.79 -4.56
N VAL A 223 4.99 -6.02 -5.46
CA VAL A 223 4.81 -7.32 -6.10
C VAL A 223 6.09 -7.75 -6.83
N LEU A 224 6.77 -6.84 -7.51
CA LEU A 224 8.03 -7.14 -8.19
C LEU A 224 9.10 -7.58 -7.19
N ASP A 225 9.23 -6.86 -6.07
CA ASP A 225 10.20 -7.18 -5.02
C ASP A 225 9.88 -8.52 -4.36
N ILE A 226 8.60 -8.86 -4.18
CA ILE A 226 8.16 -10.16 -3.66
C ILE A 226 8.64 -11.30 -4.58
N PHE A 227 8.36 -11.20 -5.88
CA PHE A 227 8.76 -12.26 -6.81
C PHE A 227 10.28 -12.29 -7.05
N GLU A 228 10.95 -11.15 -6.98
CA GLU A 228 12.41 -11.07 -6.98
C GLU A 228 12.99 -11.75 -5.73
N ALA A 229 12.39 -11.54 -4.55
CA ALA A 229 12.78 -12.20 -3.30
C ALA A 229 12.55 -13.72 -3.36
N PHE A 230 11.45 -14.19 -3.95
CA PHE A 230 11.24 -15.62 -4.14
C PHE A 230 12.37 -16.25 -4.96
N ASN A 231 12.77 -15.60 -6.06
CA ASN A 231 13.88 -16.07 -6.88
C ASN A 231 15.21 -16.01 -6.13
N HIS A 232 15.48 -14.92 -5.41
CA HIS A 232 16.71 -14.72 -4.63
C HIS A 232 16.89 -15.79 -3.54
N TYR A 233 15.81 -16.13 -2.83
CA TYR A 233 15.82 -17.12 -1.76
C TYR A 233 15.54 -18.57 -2.23
N GLY A 234 15.30 -18.79 -3.51
CA GLY A 234 14.99 -20.11 -4.06
C GLY A 234 13.66 -20.70 -3.57
N LEU A 235 12.67 -19.83 -3.30
CA LEU A 235 11.34 -20.24 -2.87
C LEU A 235 10.50 -20.68 -4.08
N ASP A 236 10.08 -21.94 -4.07
CA ASP A 236 9.24 -22.48 -5.13
C ASP A 236 7.81 -21.93 -5.02
N THR A 237 7.32 -21.32 -6.09
CA THR A 237 5.97 -20.74 -6.18
C THR A 237 4.94 -21.70 -6.77
N GLU A 238 5.36 -22.86 -7.28
CA GLU A 238 4.46 -23.84 -7.88
C GLU A 238 3.60 -24.55 -6.81
N ILE A 239 2.35 -24.86 -7.19
CA ILE A 239 1.42 -25.58 -6.32
C ILE A 239 1.71 -27.08 -6.39
N THR A 240 2.20 -27.63 -5.29
CA THR A 240 2.47 -29.07 -5.17
C THR A 240 1.21 -29.84 -4.72
N SER A 241 1.28 -31.17 -4.75
CA SER A 241 0.21 -32.01 -4.18
C SER A 241 0.09 -31.86 -2.67
N ASP A 242 1.17 -31.50 -1.98
CA ASP A 242 1.16 -31.32 -0.53
C ASP A 242 0.56 -29.96 -0.13
N ASP A 243 0.72 -28.92 -0.95
CA ASP A 243 0.04 -27.64 -0.76
C ASP A 243 -1.49 -27.79 -0.82
N ARG A 244 -1.99 -28.59 -1.78
CA ARG A 244 -3.42 -28.90 -1.92
C ARG A 244 -3.99 -29.66 -0.71
N LYS A 245 -3.15 -30.44 -0.01
CA LYS A 245 -3.52 -31.12 1.24
C LYS A 245 -3.41 -30.20 2.44
N LYS A 246 -2.42 -29.32 2.47
CA LYS A 246 -2.15 -28.35 3.56
C LYS A 246 -3.21 -27.25 3.60
N TYR A 247 -3.74 -26.85 2.44
CA TYR A 247 -4.78 -25.82 2.31
C TYR A 247 -6.03 -26.38 1.62
N PRO A 248 -6.76 -27.32 2.26
CA PRO A 248 -7.91 -27.94 1.64
C PRO A 248 -9.01 -26.90 1.41
N TYR A 249 -9.46 -26.79 0.16
CA TYR A 249 -10.59 -25.93 -0.18
C TYR A 249 -11.88 -26.47 0.43
N SER A 250 -12.54 -25.69 1.28
CA SER A 250 -13.84 -26.03 1.86
C SER A 250 -14.88 -25.03 1.37
N PRO A 251 -15.81 -25.44 0.47
CA PRO A 251 -16.78 -24.53 -0.15
C PRO A 251 -17.81 -23.93 0.84
N ASN A 252 -17.75 -24.26 2.13
CA ASN A 252 -18.74 -23.88 3.15
C ASN A 252 -18.22 -23.03 4.32
N LYS A 253 -16.99 -22.51 4.28
CA LYS A 253 -16.61 -21.45 5.23
C LYS A 253 -17.27 -20.14 4.79
N LYS A 254 -18.46 -19.86 5.32
CA LYS A 254 -18.95 -18.49 5.40
C LYS A 254 -17.98 -17.75 6.32
N ASP A 255 -17.36 -16.70 5.80
CA ASP A 255 -16.61 -15.74 6.61
C ASP A 255 -17.58 -15.17 7.65
N ASN A 256 -17.32 -15.49 8.93
CA ASN A 256 -17.99 -14.92 10.09
C ASN A 256 -17.18 -13.72 10.59
#